data_AF-A0A067DW97-F1
#
_entry.id   AF-A0A067DW97-F1
#
_cell.length_a   1.000
_cell.length_b   1.000
_cell.length_c   1.000
_cell.angle_alpha   90.00
_cell.angle_beta   90.00
_cell.angle_gamma   90.00
#
_symmetry.space_group_name_H-M   'P 1'
#
loop_
_entity.id
_entity.type
_entity.pdbx_description
1 polymer ?
#
loop_
_entity_poly.entity_id
_entity_poly.type
_entity_poly.pdbx_seq_one_letter_code
_entity_poly.pdbx_strand_id
1 'polypeptide(L)'
;DYYRSCPRCSYDLCLTCCREIRDGCLQGGVNMYTSHFDRGKAYLHGGESLPLPSGKKSGIRFSSKKRMRKISQWKARENGDIPCPVNKLGGCGHEYLELKCIFANGWLSELKVKAKKLVKVHNLVDRPHHSGQSCSCFKLNGQIDCCSKSLRKAASREGVSDNYLYCPSATDVQHESLEHFKSHWIKGEPVIITNVLDYSSGLSWEPMVMSRAVRDTSYSKGSQKLVVKTVDCLDLCEVKINTYQFFKAYMEGRTHSNSWPVILKLKDWPPSCLFEERLPCHGAEFMNILPYKDYTHPYSGILNIATKLPPDFLKPDLGPKAYIAYGVAEELGRGDSVTKLHCDMSDAVNVLMHTAKVDYSSKQVAEIEKLKRKHAIQDRREFFNPLYARDETFDMNHSKSEEKLRPISSMQSNTLSLNGKDGGALWDIFRREDVPKLGEYLRNHHKEFRHVYCSPVEQVVHPIHDQTFYLNMYHKKKLKEEFGVEPWSFVQQLGEAVLIPAGCPHQVRNLMSCTKIALDFVSPENINECIRLTDEFRTLPRNHRAKKDKLQ
;
A
#
# COMPACT_ATOMS: atom_id res chain seq x y z
N ASP A 1 12.94 24.00 1.37
CA ASP A 1 12.67 24.53 2.73
C ASP A 1 11.71 25.71 2.70
N TYR A 2 11.58 26.43 1.58
CA TYR A 2 10.58 27.50 1.46
C TYR A 2 9.17 26.99 1.11
N TYR A 3 8.17 27.63 1.70
CA TYR A 3 6.74 27.47 1.41
C TYR A 3 6.01 28.77 1.73
N ARG A 4 4.75 28.90 1.32
CA ARG A 4 3.91 30.06 1.66
C ARG A 4 2.83 29.66 2.65
N SER A 5 2.61 30.47 3.69
CA SER A 5 1.66 30.18 4.77
C SER A 5 0.72 31.35 5.00
N CYS A 6 -0.54 31.07 5.30
CA CYS A 6 -1.50 32.11 5.66
C CYS A 6 -1.35 32.49 7.14
N PRO A 7 -1.12 33.77 7.48
CA PRO A 7 -1.01 34.21 8.86
C PRO A 7 -2.31 34.09 9.66
N ARG A 8 -3.48 34.00 8.99
CA ARG A 8 -4.80 33.93 9.65
C ARG A 8 -5.33 32.53 9.90
N CYS A 9 -5.04 31.56 9.02
CA CYS A 9 -5.63 30.23 9.09
C CYS A 9 -4.62 29.10 8.89
N SER A 10 -3.33 29.42 8.90
CA SER A 10 -2.23 28.45 8.75
C SER A 10 -2.34 27.56 7.52
N TYR A 11 -2.96 28.09 6.45
CA TYR A 11 -3.02 27.38 5.17
C TYR A 11 -1.65 27.43 4.50
N ASP A 12 -1.07 26.27 4.24
CA ASP A 12 0.24 26.14 3.63
C ASP A 12 0.18 25.78 2.14
N LEU A 13 1.09 26.37 1.37
CA LEU A 13 1.18 26.27 -0.08
C LEU A 13 2.64 26.08 -0.51
N CYS A 14 2.93 24.99 -1.19
CA CYS A 14 4.28 24.74 -1.70
C CYS A 14 4.64 25.68 -2.86
N LEU A 15 5.93 25.87 -3.11
CA LEU A 15 6.40 26.75 -4.19
C LEU A 15 6.05 26.25 -5.59
N THR A 16 5.90 24.94 -5.80
CA THR A 16 5.45 24.39 -7.08
C THR A 16 4.02 24.84 -7.37
N CYS A 17 3.09 24.71 -6.41
CA CYS A 17 1.74 25.26 -6.56
C CYS A 17 1.75 26.79 -6.74
N CYS A 18 2.66 27.50 -6.07
CA CYS A 18 2.78 28.95 -6.27
C CYS A 18 3.13 29.32 -7.72
N ARG A 19 4.07 28.58 -8.34
CA ARG A 19 4.43 28.75 -9.75
C ARG A 19 3.24 28.46 -10.65
N GLU A 20 2.61 27.30 -10.47
CA GLU A 20 1.47 26.90 -11.30
C GLU A 20 0.26 27.87 -11.19
N ILE A 21 0.02 28.48 -10.03
CA ILE A 21 -1.03 29.50 -9.87
C ILE A 21 -0.71 30.78 -10.65
N ARG A 22 0.56 31.21 -10.64
CA ARG A 22 1.01 32.39 -11.41
C ARG A 22 0.92 32.12 -12.91
N ASP A 23 1.27 30.92 -13.33
CA ASP A 23 1.22 30.48 -14.72
C ASP A 23 -0.21 30.12 -15.17
N GLY A 24 -1.18 30.12 -14.25
CA GLY A 24 -2.58 29.79 -14.51
C GLY A 24 -2.83 28.31 -14.83
N CYS A 25 -1.91 27.41 -14.46
CA CYS A 25 -1.89 26.00 -14.83
C CYS A 25 -1.90 25.03 -13.63
N LEU A 26 -2.47 25.44 -12.47
CA LEU A 26 -2.55 24.65 -11.24
C LEU A 26 -2.96 23.19 -11.49
N GLN A 27 -2.04 22.26 -11.18
CA GLN A 27 -2.22 20.84 -11.37
C GLN A 27 -2.86 20.23 -10.12
N GLY A 28 -4.12 19.82 -10.24
CA GLY A 28 -4.90 19.20 -9.16
C GLY A 28 -5.98 20.11 -8.56
N GLY A 29 -6.74 19.58 -7.60
CA GLY A 29 -7.84 20.33 -6.94
C GLY A 29 -9.23 20.12 -7.56
N VAL A 30 -9.33 19.36 -8.65
CA VAL A 30 -10.63 18.95 -9.21
C VAL A 30 -11.30 17.98 -8.23
N ASN A 31 -12.59 18.20 -7.96
CA ASN A 31 -13.40 17.25 -7.19
C ASN A 31 -13.84 16.10 -8.11
N MET A 32 -13.66 14.88 -7.62
CA MET A 32 -14.03 13.64 -8.27
C MET A 32 -15.12 12.94 -7.45
N TYR A 33 -16.28 12.70 -8.04
CA TYR A 33 -17.34 11.93 -7.38
C TYR A 33 -17.33 10.52 -7.92
N THR A 34 -17.03 9.55 -7.08
CA THR A 34 -17.17 8.13 -7.39
C THR A 34 -18.52 7.64 -6.92
N SER A 35 -19.29 7.04 -7.81
CA SER A 35 -20.54 6.34 -7.45
C SER A 35 -20.37 4.85 -7.68
N HIS A 36 -20.42 4.10 -6.60
CA HIS A 36 -20.53 2.65 -6.59
C HIS A 36 -21.97 2.29 -6.20
N PHE A 37 -22.54 1.27 -6.84
CA PHE A 37 -23.89 0.81 -6.55
C PHE A 37 -23.82 -0.56 -5.90
N ASP A 38 -24.52 -0.72 -4.79
CA ASP A 38 -24.74 -2.02 -4.19
C ASP A 38 -25.69 -2.82 -5.10
N ARG A 39 -25.17 -3.94 -5.64
CA ARG A 39 -25.89 -4.86 -6.50
C ARG A 39 -26.50 -6.02 -5.72
N GLY A 40 -26.40 -6.00 -4.39
CA GLY A 40 -26.94 -7.00 -3.49
C GLY A 40 -26.01 -8.17 -3.21
N LYS A 41 -26.28 -8.89 -2.12
CA LYS A 41 -25.44 -10.01 -1.65
C LYS A 41 -25.36 -11.17 -2.64
N ALA A 42 -26.43 -11.43 -3.40
CA ALA A 42 -26.45 -12.48 -4.41
C ALA A 42 -25.42 -12.21 -5.53
N TYR A 43 -25.32 -10.94 -5.96
CA TYR A 43 -24.38 -10.51 -6.99
C TYR A 43 -22.92 -10.76 -6.63
N LEU A 44 -22.54 -10.63 -5.34
CA LEU A 44 -21.19 -10.90 -4.87
C LEU A 44 -20.71 -12.33 -5.20
N HIS A 45 -21.66 -13.26 -5.37
CA HIS A 45 -21.42 -14.68 -5.60
C HIS A 45 -21.96 -15.22 -6.94
N GLY A 46 -22.09 -14.34 -7.94
CA GLY A 46 -22.54 -14.73 -9.28
C GLY A 46 -24.04 -14.91 -9.43
N GLY A 47 -24.82 -14.51 -8.42
CA GLY A 47 -26.29 -14.45 -8.51
C GLY A 47 -26.80 -13.19 -9.22
N GLU A 48 -28.11 -12.99 -9.18
CA GLU A 48 -28.78 -11.85 -9.79
C GLU A 48 -28.44 -10.53 -9.10
N SER A 49 -28.36 -9.46 -9.90
CA SER A 49 -28.15 -8.10 -9.42
C SER A 49 -29.47 -7.47 -9.00
N LEU A 50 -29.46 -6.69 -7.93
CA LEU A 50 -30.56 -5.78 -7.65
C LEU A 50 -30.73 -4.75 -8.79
N PRO A 51 -31.97 -4.28 -9.05
CA PRO A 51 -32.22 -3.27 -10.07
C PRO A 51 -31.43 -1.99 -9.80
N LEU A 52 -30.75 -1.47 -10.82
CA LEU A 52 -30.11 -0.16 -10.71
C LEU A 52 -31.19 0.93 -10.65
N PRO A 53 -31.02 1.98 -9.82
CA PRO A 53 -31.88 3.15 -9.86
C PRO A 53 -31.91 3.75 -11.27
N SER A 54 -33.11 3.96 -11.82
CA SER A 54 -33.34 4.56 -13.14
C SER A 54 -32.43 5.77 -13.40
N GLY A 55 -31.71 5.75 -14.52
CA GLY A 55 -30.89 6.87 -15.00
C GLY A 55 -29.51 7.05 -14.36
N LYS A 56 -29.05 6.16 -13.46
CA LYS A 56 -27.71 6.26 -12.84
C LYS A 56 -26.75 5.20 -13.36
N LYS A 57 -25.63 5.63 -13.95
CA LYS A 57 -24.47 4.79 -14.31
C LYS A 57 -23.46 4.77 -13.16
N SER A 58 -22.91 3.59 -12.84
CA SER A 58 -21.67 3.47 -12.05
C SER A 58 -20.54 4.19 -12.78
N GLY A 59 -19.64 4.79 -12.03
CA GLY A 59 -18.48 5.45 -12.60
C GLY A 59 -18.07 6.71 -11.88
N ILE A 60 -17.03 7.32 -12.42
CA ILE A 60 -16.41 8.52 -11.89
C ILE A 60 -16.96 9.72 -12.64
N ARG A 61 -17.40 10.73 -11.91
CA ARG A 61 -17.83 12.02 -12.46
C ARG A 61 -16.94 13.12 -11.93
N PHE A 62 -16.26 13.81 -12.82
CA PHE A 62 -15.59 15.05 -12.49
C PHE A 62 -16.62 16.18 -12.40
N SER A 63 -16.42 17.13 -11.49
CA SER A 63 -17.37 18.24 -11.32
C SER A 63 -17.52 19.05 -12.61
N SER A 64 -18.75 19.51 -12.92
CA SER A 64 -19.09 20.21 -14.17
C SER A 64 -18.19 21.42 -14.50
N LYS A 65 -18.08 21.75 -15.80
CA LYS A 65 -17.31 22.90 -16.34
C LYS A 65 -17.53 24.22 -15.57
N LYS A 66 -18.73 24.45 -15.01
CA LYS A 66 -19.07 25.62 -14.18
C LYS A 66 -18.29 25.71 -12.85
N ARG A 67 -17.80 24.59 -12.30
CA ARG A 67 -17.01 24.55 -11.05
C ARG A 67 -15.51 24.54 -11.31
N MET A 68 -15.06 23.99 -12.45
CA MET A 68 -13.70 24.21 -12.97
C MET A 68 -13.42 25.71 -13.22
N ARG A 69 -14.45 26.47 -13.63
CA ARG A 69 -14.44 27.95 -13.67
C ARG A 69 -14.19 28.64 -12.31
N LYS A 70 -14.30 27.95 -11.17
CA LYS A 70 -14.07 28.53 -9.82
C LYS A 70 -12.69 28.20 -9.23
N ILE A 71 -12.06 27.09 -9.62
CA ILE A 71 -10.62 26.86 -9.29
C ILE A 71 -9.76 27.84 -10.09
N SER A 72 -10.16 28.13 -11.33
CA SER A 72 -9.58 29.20 -12.16
C SER A 72 -9.80 30.62 -11.63
N GLN A 73 -10.51 30.82 -10.52
CA GLN A 73 -10.59 32.12 -9.84
C GLN A 73 -9.50 32.30 -8.79
N TRP A 74 -8.80 31.24 -8.38
CA TRP A 74 -7.62 31.40 -7.53
C TRP A 74 -6.42 31.71 -8.43
N LYS A 75 -6.18 33.01 -8.62
CA LYS A 75 -5.10 33.54 -9.45
C LYS A 75 -4.19 34.42 -8.62
N ALA A 76 -2.95 34.54 -9.07
CA ALA A 76 -2.08 35.60 -8.59
C ALA A 76 -2.67 36.97 -8.99
N ARG A 77 -2.44 37.97 -8.14
CA ARG A 77 -2.69 39.38 -8.46
C ARG A 77 -1.68 39.87 -9.51
N GLU A 78 -1.93 41.04 -10.10
CA GLU A 78 -1.04 41.63 -11.11
C GLU A 78 0.39 41.86 -10.60
N ASN A 79 0.54 42.10 -9.30
CA ASN A 79 1.85 42.23 -8.63
C ASN A 79 2.53 40.87 -8.33
N GLY A 80 1.91 39.74 -8.69
CA GLY A 80 2.44 38.38 -8.48
C GLY A 80 2.13 37.76 -7.10
N ASP A 81 1.42 38.48 -6.22
CA ASP A 81 1.00 37.97 -4.92
C ASP A 81 -0.14 36.96 -5.04
N ILE A 82 -0.09 35.93 -4.19
CA ILE A 82 -1.09 34.87 -4.17
C ILE A 82 -1.93 35.05 -2.90
N PRO A 83 -3.24 35.35 -3.02
CA PRO A 83 -4.12 35.43 -1.86
C PRO A 83 -4.33 34.04 -1.27
N CYS A 84 -4.65 33.99 0.03
CA CYS A 84 -5.10 32.76 0.66
C CYS A 84 -6.39 32.28 -0.02
N PRO A 85 -6.53 30.97 -0.31
CA PRO A 85 -7.71 30.46 -0.98
C PRO A 85 -8.97 30.72 -0.13
N VAL A 86 -10.15 30.79 -0.76
CA VAL A 86 -11.42 30.93 -0.04
C VAL A 86 -11.77 29.68 0.79
N ASN A 87 -12.70 29.79 1.74
CA ASN A 87 -13.16 28.68 2.62
C ASN A 87 -13.48 27.38 1.85
N LYS A 88 -14.06 27.49 0.65
CA LYS A 88 -14.37 26.32 -0.18
C LYS A 88 -13.14 25.54 -0.61
N LEU A 89 -11.97 26.17 -0.69
CA LEU A 89 -10.67 25.59 -1.04
C LEU A 89 -9.79 25.33 0.19
N GLY A 90 -10.29 25.60 1.40
CA GLY A 90 -9.62 25.31 2.68
C GLY A 90 -8.86 26.48 3.29
N GLY A 91 -8.80 27.65 2.65
CA GLY A 91 -8.23 28.85 3.25
C GLY A 91 -9.30 29.82 3.78
N CYS A 92 -8.91 31.04 4.14
CA CYS A 92 -9.80 32.06 4.70
C CYS A 92 -10.05 33.27 3.77
N GLY A 93 -9.46 33.29 2.56
CA GLY A 93 -9.56 34.44 1.65
C GLY A 93 -8.70 35.65 2.04
N HIS A 94 -7.74 35.50 2.96
CA HIS A 94 -6.79 36.55 3.32
C HIS A 94 -5.97 37.04 2.12
N GLU A 95 -5.50 38.29 2.18
CA GLU A 95 -5.03 39.02 1.00
C GLU A 95 -3.73 38.49 0.39
N TYR A 96 -2.87 37.88 1.21
CA TYR A 96 -1.57 37.33 0.82
C TYR A 96 -1.21 36.08 1.63
N LEU A 97 -0.19 35.35 1.14
CA LEU A 97 0.48 34.27 1.84
C LEU A 97 1.95 34.65 2.06
N GLU A 98 2.41 34.54 3.30
CA GLU A 98 3.77 34.89 3.71
C GLU A 98 4.76 33.80 3.31
N LEU A 99 5.93 34.19 2.82
CA LEU A 99 7.01 33.25 2.55
C LEU A 99 7.61 32.83 3.90
N LYS A 100 7.51 31.55 4.22
CA LYS A 100 8.14 30.94 5.39
C LYS A 100 9.25 29.99 4.93
N CYS A 101 10.19 29.76 5.83
CA CYS A 101 11.28 28.80 5.66
C CYS A 101 11.21 27.79 6.81
N ILE A 102 11.41 26.50 6.50
CA ILE A 102 11.47 25.43 7.51
C ILE A 102 12.67 25.65 8.45
N PHE A 103 13.82 26.02 7.89
CA PHE A 103 15.06 26.21 8.65
C PHE A 103 15.39 27.70 8.77
N ALA A 104 16.17 28.04 9.81
CA ALA A 104 16.67 29.39 9.97
C ALA A 104 17.47 29.85 8.73
N ASN A 105 17.42 31.15 8.43
CA ASN A 105 18.12 31.70 7.26
C ASN A 105 19.62 31.37 7.35
N GLY A 106 20.22 30.96 6.22
CA GLY A 106 21.63 30.56 6.14
C GLY A 106 21.94 29.14 6.63
N TRP A 107 21.04 28.47 7.36
CA TRP A 107 21.32 27.16 7.96
C TRP A 107 21.72 26.08 6.93
N LEU A 108 20.96 25.96 5.82
CA LEU A 108 21.31 25.02 4.75
C LEU A 108 22.64 25.36 4.06
N SER A 109 22.94 26.64 3.88
CA SER A 109 24.21 27.09 3.31
C SER A 109 25.38 26.71 4.21
N GLU A 110 25.25 26.95 5.52
CA GLU A 110 26.25 26.54 6.52
C GLU A 110 26.42 25.02 6.57
N LEU A 111 25.31 24.27 6.55
CA LEU A 111 25.34 22.80 6.53
C LEU A 111 26.11 22.30 5.29
N LYS A 112 25.85 22.90 4.12
CA LYS A 112 26.56 22.56 2.88
C LYS A 112 28.05 22.85 2.98
N VAL A 113 28.46 23.97 3.60
CA VAL A 113 29.88 24.29 3.84
C VAL A 113 30.51 23.28 4.81
N LYS A 114 29.85 22.97 5.93
CA LYS A 114 30.31 21.97 6.91
C LYS A 114 30.47 20.59 6.27
N ALA A 115 29.48 20.14 5.51
CA ALA A 115 29.52 18.86 4.79
C ALA A 115 30.68 18.83 3.78
N LYS A 116 30.85 19.87 2.97
CA LYS A 116 32.00 19.98 2.03
C LYS A 116 33.34 19.96 2.75
N LYS A 117 33.44 20.58 3.93
CA LYS A 117 34.66 20.54 4.75
C LYS A 117 34.95 19.12 5.24
N LEU A 118 33.93 18.42 5.75
CA LEU A 118 34.09 17.02 6.20
C LEU A 118 34.49 16.09 5.06
N VAL A 119 33.87 16.21 3.89
CA VAL A 119 34.23 15.43 2.69
C VAL A 119 35.70 15.63 2.32
N LYS A 120 36.21 16.86 2.41
CA LYS A 120 37.64 17.16 2.16
C LYS A 120 38.55 16.59 3.26
N VAL A 121 38.20 16.78 4.53
CA VAL A 121 39.01 16.29 5.67
C VAL A 121 39.13 14.77 5.66
N HIS A 122 38.06 14.08 5.29
CA HIS A 122 38.02 12.61 5.27
C HIS A 122 38.34 12.00 3.89
N ASN A 123 38.81 12.79 2.92
CA ASN A 123 39.12 12.35 1.55
C ASN A 123 38.02 11.48 0.92
N LEU A 124 36.75 11.85 1.13
CA LEU A 124 35.59 11.11 0.62
C LEU A 124 35.30 11.41 -0.87
N VAL A 125 36.14 12.21 -1.53
CA VAL A 125 35.94 12.72 -2.89
C VAL A 125 36.20 11.66 -3.97
N ASP A 126 36.96 10.61 -3.65
CA ASP A 126 37.42 9.59 -4.62
C ASP A 126 36.93 8.17 -4.33
N ARG A 127 35.94 7.96 -3.45
CA ARG A 127 35.21 6.68 -3.50
C ARG A 127 34.29 6.75 -4.70
N PRO A 128 34.51 5.96 -5.77
CA PRO A 128 33.52 5.87 -6.83
C PRO A 128 32.19 5.55 -6.15
N HIS A 129 31.14 6.30 -6.51
CA HIS A 129 29.79 5.79 -6.33
C HIS A 129 29.85 4.33 -6.78
N HIS A 130 29.60 3.38 -5.87
CA HIS A 130 29.75 1.95 -6.14
C HIS A 130 28.69 1.52 -7.17
N SER A 131 28.73 2.05 -8.39
CA SER A 131 27.87 1.73 -9.52
C SER A 131 28.42 0.50 -10.26
N GLY A 132 29.11 -0.39 -9.57
CA GLY A 132 29.75 -1.56 -10.20
C GLY A 132 30.64 -2.44 -9.32
N GLN A 133 30.82 -2.17 -8.02
CA GLN A 133 31.47 -3.19 -7.18
C GLN A 133 30.51 -4.36 -7.00
N SER A 134 30.99 -5.56 -7.33
CA SER A 134 30.29 -6.82 -7.10
C SER A 134 29.93 -6.91 -5.62
N CYS A 135 28.64 -6.78 -5.32
CA CYS A 135 28.07 -7.14 -4.03
C CYS A 135 28.55 -8.56 -3.69
N SER A 136 28.94 -8.80 -2.44
CA SER A 136 29.45 -10.11 -1.99
C SER A 136 28.43 -11.24 -2.17
N CYS A 137 27.14 -10.93 -2.31
CA CYS A 137 26.09 -11.89 -2.62
C CYS A 137 26.22 -12.54 -4.01
N PHE A 138 26.87 -11.88 -4.97
CA PHE A 138 26.92 -12.34 -6.36
C PHE A 138 28.36 -12.44 -6.86
N LYS A 139 28.74 -13.58 -7.44
CA LYS A 139 30.04 -13.72 -8.13
C LYS A 139 30.07 -12.82 -9.36
N LEU A 140 31.28 -12.45 -9.80
CA LEU A 140 31.54 -11.61 -10.99
C LEU A 140 30.83 -12.08 -12.28
N ASN A 141 30.41 -13.35 -12.36
CA ASN A 141 29.69 -13.94 -13.50
C ASN A 141 28.16 -14.06 -13.27
N GLY A 142 27.58 -13.38 -12.27
CA GLY A 142 26.15 -13.46 -11.94
C GLY A 142 25.72 -14.79 -11.29
N GLN A 143 26.67 -15.71 -11.05
CA GLN A 143 26.42 -16.93 -10.29
C GLN A 143 26.31 -16.59 -8.80
N ILE A 144 25.29 -17.12 -8.16
CA ILE A 144 25.06 -16.99 -6.72
C ILE A 144 26.23 -17.63 -5.98
N ASP A 145 26.79 -16.93 -4.99
CA ASP A 145 27.67 -17.61 -4.08
C ASP A 145 26.84 -18.53 -3.18
N CYS A 146 26.99 -19.84 -3.38
CA CYS A 146 26.27 -20.91 -2.69
C CYS A 146 26.45 -20.90 -1.15
N CYS A 147 27.33 -20.03 -0.65
CA CYS A 147 27.58 -19.80 0.77
C CYS A 147 26.79 -18.60 1.36
N SER A 148 26.09 -17.78 0.57
CA SER A 148 25.32 -16.67 1.13
C SER A 148 23.96 -17.14 1.67
N LYS A 149 23.91 -17.46 2.97
CA LYS A 149 22.65 -17.75 3.71
C LYS A 149 21.65 -16.58 3.67
N SER A 150 22.08 -15.42 3.19
CA SER A 150 21.38 -14.14 3.21
C SER A 150 20.72 -13.76 1.88
N LEU A 151 20.35 -14.72 1.02
CA LEU A 151 19.61 -14.47 -0.23
C LEU A 151 18.32 -15.29 -0.31
N ARG A 152 17.26 -14.67 -0.83
CA ARG A 152 15.97 -15.31 -1.09
C ARG A 152 15.56 -15.12 -2.54
N LYS A 153 15.35 -16.23 -3.25
CA LYS A 153 14.77 -16.17 -4.61
C LYS A 153 13.35 -15.62 -4.52
N ALA A 154 13.06 -14.58 -5.29
CA ALA A 154 11.75 -13.93 -5.32
C ALA A 154 11.21 -13.72 -6.75
N ALA A 155 12.03 -13.86 -7.79
CA ALA A 155 11.59 -13.79 -9.18
C ALA A 155 12.32 -14.81 -10.08
N SER A 156 11.87 -14.93 -11.33
CA SER A 156 12.45 -15.79 -12.38
C SER A 156 12.42 -15.10 -13.75
N ARG A 157 13.11 -13.95 -13.84
CA ARG A 157 13.32 -13.17 -15.06
C ARG A 157 14.57 -13.66 -15.80
N GLU A 158 14.52 -13.63 -17.13
CA GLU A 158 15.64 -14.04 -17.99
C GLU A 158 16.65 -12.90 -18.16
N GLY A 159 17.95 -13.23 -18.13
CA GLY A 159 19.03 -12.28 -18.45
C GLY A 159 19.35 -11.22 -17.37
N VAL A 160 18.71 -11.27 -16.19
CA VAL A 160 18.96 -10.33 -15.08
C VAL A 160 19.23 -11.07 -13.75
N SER A 161 20.10 -10.48 -12.92
CA SER A 161 20.53 -11.05 -11.64
C SER A 161 19.66 -10.64 -10.44
N ASP A 162 18.69 -9.75 -10.63
CA ASP A 162 17.80 -9.21 -9.58
C ASP A 162 16.72 -10.19 -9.10
N ASN A 163 16.84 -11.47 -9.45
CA ASN A 163 15.88 -12.52 -9.08
C ASN A 163 15.95 -12.90 -7.59
N TYR A 164 17.02 -12.49 -6.90
CA TYR A 164 17.29 -12.81 -5.51
C TYR A 164 17.33 -11.52 -4.70
N LEU A 165 16.53 -11.49 -3.62
CA LEU A 165 16.52 -10.40 -2.66
C LEU A 165 17.49 -10.69 -1.52
N TYR A 166 18.14 -9.65 -1.03
CA TYR A 166 18.96 -9.72 0.17
C TYR A 166 18.06 -9.98 1.39
N CYS A 167 18.43 -11.01 2.14
CA CYS A 167 17.63 -11.66 3.15
C CYS A 167 18.45 -12.06 4.40
N PRO A 168 19.11 -11.12 5.10
CA PRO A 168 19.94 -11.43 6.26
C PRO A 168 19.10 -11.83 7.48
N SER A 169 19.71 -12.48 8.47
CA SER A 169 19.11 -12.60 9.81
C SER A 169 19.33 -11.32 10.62
N ALA A 170 18.49 -11.08 11.63
CA ALA A 170 18.64 -9.95 12.53
C ALA A 170 19.99 -9.93 13.27
N THR A 171 20.61 -11.11 13.50
CA THR A 171 21.97 -11.24 14.02
C THR A 171 23.02 -10.75 13.02
N ASP A 172 22.87 -11.12 11.73
CA ASP A 172 23.80 -10.68 10.68
C ASP A 172 23.79 -9.15 10.56
N VAL A 173 22.61 -8.52 10.67
CA VAL A 173 22.46 -7.05 10.63
C VAL A 173 23.30 -6.33 11.69
N GLN A 174 23.53 -6.94 12.86
CA GLN A 174 24.36 -6.33 13.92
C GLN A 174 25.86 -6.37 13.63
N HIS A 175 26.30 -7.38 12.87
CA HIS A 175 27.72 -7.61 12.58
C HIS A 175 28.14 -7.15 11.18
N GLU A 176 27.17 -6.95 10.29
CA GLU A 176 27.39 -6.62 8.89
C GLU A 176 27.53 -5.11 8.65
N SER A 177 28.34 -4.75 7.65
CA SER A 177 28.51 -3.37 7.25
C SER A 177 27.22 -2.81 6.66
N LEU A 178 26.81 -1.64 7.15
CA LEU A 178 25.71 -0.84 6.59
C LEU A 178 25.88 -0.57 5.08
N GLU A 179 27.12 -0.58 4.59
CA GLU A 179 27.43 -0.42 3.16
C GLU A 179 26.86 -1.55 2.29
N HIS A 180 26.75 -2.77 2.82
CA HIS A 180 26.15 -3.87 2.07
C HIS A 180 24.64 -3.64 1.88
N PHE A 181 23.92 -3.30 2.96
CA PHE A 181 22.52 -2.90 2.89
C PHE A 181 22.31 -1.75 1.89
N LYS A 182 23.13 -0.69 1.97
CA LYS A 182 23.07 0.45 1.03
C LYS A 182 23.22 0.04 -0.43
N SER A 183 24.07 -0.95 -0.72
CA SER A 183 24.28 -1.40 -2.10
C SER A 183 23.03 -2.01 -2.75
N HIS A 184 22.14 -2.61 -1.96
CA HIS A 184 20.82 -3.07 -2.38
C HIS A 184 19.80 -1.92 -2.35
N TRP A 185 19.81 -1.12 -1.28
CA TRP A 185 18.84 -0.06 -1.06
C TRP A 185 18.88 1.03 -2.15
N ILE A 186 20.07 1.42 -2.61
CA ILE A 186 20.27 2.39 -3.71
C ILE A 186 19.64 1.90 -5.02
N LYS A 187 19.59 0.59 -5.25
CA LYS A 187 19.00 -0.01 -6.46
C LYS A 187 17.47 -0.08 -6.38
N GLY A 188 16.86 0.26 -5.25
CA GLY A 188 15.43 0.07 -5.03
C GLY A 188 15.03 -1.39 -4.83
N GLU A 189 15.97 -2.24 -4.39
CA GLU A 189 15.70 -3.65 -4.07
C GLU A 189 15.13 -3.77 -2.64
N PRO A 190 14.01 -4.47 -2.42
CA PRO A 190 13.50 -4.78 -1.10
C PRO A 190 14.48 -5.67 -0.31
N VAL A 191 14.47 -5.51 1.01
CA VAL A 191 15.32 -6.30 1.93
C VAL A 191 14.44 -7.00 2.95
N ILE A 192 14.72 -8.28 3.22
CA ILE A 192 13.93 -9.10 4.15
C ILE A 192 14.82 -9.52 5.33
N ILE A 193 14.53 -9.06 6.54
CA ILE A 193 15.31 -9.46 7.72
C ILE A 193 14.55 -10.54 8.46
N THR A 194 15.18 -11.69 8.67
CA THR A 194 14.58 -12.81 9.41
C THR A 194 14.86 -12.71 10.90
N ASN A 195 13.98 -13.31 11.71
CA ASN A 195 14.16 -13.48 13.16
C ASN A 195 14.27 -12.17 13.95
N VAL A 196 13.56 -11.10 13.56
CA VAL A 196 13.60 -9.83 14.32
C VAL A 196 12.92 -9.95 15.69
N LEU A 197 12.01 -10.92 15.86
CA LEU A 197 11.32 -11.17 17.13
C LEU A 197 12.21 -11.83 18.19
N ASP A 198 13.38 -12.38 17.82
CA ASP A 198 14.34 -12.92 18.78
C ASP A 198 14.90 -11.82 19.71
N TYR A 199 14.78 -10.56 19.28
CA TYR A 199 15.15 -9.36 20.05
C TYR A 199 13.94 -8.71 20.77
N SER A 200 12.77 -9.34 20.72
CA SER A 200 11.60 -8.87 21.44
C SER A 200 11.78 -9.06 22.95
N SER A 201 11.04 -8.28 23.74
CA SER A 201 11.04 -8.38 25.20
C SER A 201 10.16 -9.53 25.72
N GLY A 202 9.55 -10.30 24.82
CA GLY A 202 8.57 -11.34 25.13
C GLY A 202 7.16 -10.82 25.37
N LEU A 203 6.85 -9.56 25.01
CA LEU A 203 5.50 -9.04 25.13
C LEU A 203 4.60 -9.71 24.09
N SER A 204 3.40 -10.09 24.52
CA SER A 204 2.50 -10.92 23.72
C SER A 204 1.71 -10.09 22.71
N TRP A 205 1.73 -10.56 21.46
CA TRP A 205 0.92 -10.07 20.34
C TRP A 205 -0.29 -10.98 20.05
N GLU A 206 -0.61 -11.87 20.98
CA GLU A 206 -1.72 -12.82 20.86
C GLU A 206 -3.06 -12.08 20.62
N PRO A 207 -3.96 -12.61 19.77
CA PRO A 207 -5.21 -11.97 19.39
C PRO A 207 -6.06 -11.55 20.59
N MET A 208 -6.07 -12.39 21.63
CA MET A 208 -6.85 -12.12 22.84
C MET A 208 -6.23 -11.06 23.74
N VAL A 209 -4.91 -10.87 23.69
CA VAL A 209 -4.21 -9.76 24.35
C VAL A 209 -4.51 -8.47 23.59
N MET A 210 -4.35 -8.48 22.26
CA MET A 210 -4.67 -7.35 21.38
C MET A 210 -6.14 -6.96 21.50
N SER A 211 -7.07 -7.92 21.62
CA SER A 211 -8.49 -7.64 21.86
C SER A 211 -8.75 -6.82 23.13
N ARG A 212 -7.92 -6.95 24.17
CA ARG A 212 -8.04 -6.11 25.38
C ARG A 212 -7.48 -4.72 25.13
N ALA A 213 -6.34 -4.65 24.44
CA ALA A 213 -5.65 -3.40 24.14
C ALA A 213 -6.41 -2.53 23.11
N VAL A 214 -7.20 -3.13 22.22
CA VAL A 214 -8.01 -2.45 21.20
C VAL A 214 -9.32 -1.87 21.75
N ARG A 215 -9.74 -2.25 22.96
CA ARG A 215 -10.96 -1.71 23.56
C ARG A 215 -10.76 -0.23 23.87
N ASP A 216 -11.63 0.60 23.28
CA ASP A 216 -11.60 2.05 23.46
C ASP A 216 -11.89 2.38 24.93
N THR A 217 -10.90 2.91 25.64
CA THR A 217 -10.99 3.33 27.06
C THR A 217 -11.47 4.78 27.19
N SER A 218 -12.11 5.35 26.16
CA SER A 218 -12.55 6.76 26.17
C SER A 218 -13.32 7.08 27.46
N TYR A 219 -12.66 7.80 28.35
CA TYR A 219 -12.95 7.95 29.78
C TYR A 219 -14.08 8.94 30.10
N SER A 220 -15.07 9.07 29.21
CA SER A 220 -16.22 9.96 29.47
C SER A 220 -17.55 9.22 29.22
N LYS A 221 -18.22 8.91 30.34
CA LYS A 221 -19.61 8.42 30.43
C LYS A 221 -19.85 6.96 29.98
N GLY A 222 -19.35 6.02 30.78
CA GLY A 222 -20.09 4.80 31.17
C GLY A 222 -20.39 3.73 30.12
N SER A 223 -19.90 3.84 28.88
CA SER A 223 -20.08 2.78 27.88
C SER A 223 -18.75 2.43 27.20
N GLN A 224 -18.19 1.28 27.57
CA GLN A 224 -17.08 0.67 26.82
C GLN A 224 -17.59 0.40 25.40
N LYS A 225 -17.04 1.06 24.38
CA LYS A 225 -17.34 0.70 23.00
C LYS A 225 -16.67 -0.64 22.68
N LEU A 226 -17.45 -1.69 22.83
CA LEU A 226 -17.04 -3.06 22.51
C LEU A 226 -16.98 -3.34 21.00
N VAL A 227 -17.03 -2.32 20.14
CA VAL A 227 -17.20 -2.44 18.69
C VAL A 227 -16.06 -1.74 17.97
N VAL A 228 -15.44 -2.45 17.03
CA VAL A 228 -14.42 -1.95 16.13
C VAL A 228 -14.99 -1.84 14.71
N LYS A 229 -14.52 -0.84 13.96
CA LYS A 229 -14.81 -0.68 12.53
C LYS A 229 -13.77 -1.43 11.71
N THR A 230 -14.21 -2.37 10.90
CA THR A 230 -13.37 -3.17 10.01
C THR A 230 -13.86 -3.00 8.58
N VAL A 231 -13.11 -3.52 7.62
CA VAL A 231 -13.50 -3.59 6.22
C VAL A 231 -13.61 -5.06 5.83
N ASP A 232 -14.71 -5.44 5.18
CA ASP A 232 -14.82 -6.75 4.52
C ASP A 232 -14.07 -6.71 3.19
N CYS A 233 -13.10 -7.61 3.01
CA CYS A 233 -12.25 -7.62 1.82
C CYS A 233 -13.01 -8.03 0.55
N LEU A 234 -14.18 -8.68 0.65
CA LEU A 234 -14.99 -9.11 -0.50
C LEU A 234 -15.64 -7.94 -1.24
N ASP A 235 -16.23 -7.02 -0.50
CA ASP A 235 -17.00 -5.89 -1.04
C ASP A 235 -16.42 -4.51 -0.68
N LEU A 236 -15.35 -4.48 0.13
CA LEU A 236 -14.67 -3.28 0.63
C LEU A 236 -15.57 -2.33 1.44
N CYS A 237 -16.65 -2.84 2.04
CA CYS A 237 -17.55 -2.07 2.88
C CYS A 237 -17.11 -2.06 4.35
N GLU A 238 -17.37 -0.95 5.04
CA GLU A 238 -17.15 -0.84 6.49
C GLU A 238 -18.17 -1.71 7.23
N VAL A 239 -17.68 -2.60 8.08
CA VAL A 239 -18.47 -3.47 8.96
C VAL A 239 -18.15 -3.10 10.40
N LYS A 240 -19.18 -2.98 11.23
CA LYS A 240 -19.03 -2.83 12.68
C LYS A 240 -19.17 -4.20 13.33
N ILE A 241 -18.16 -4.62 14.06
CA ILE A 241 -18.12 -5.92 14.73
C ILE A 241 -17.65 -5.76 16.17
N ASN A 242 -18.14 -6.61 17.07
CA ASN A 242 -17.64 -6.62 18.43
C ASN A 242 -16.14 -6.99 18.43
N THR A 243 -15.32 -6.26 19.19
CA THR A 243 -13.86 -6.43 19.22
C THR A 243 -13.45 -7.86 19.61
N TYR A 244 -14.10 -8.46 20.61
CA TYR A 244 -13.84 -9.85 20.99
C TYR A 244 -14.21 -10.81 19.85
N GLN A 245 -15.37 -10.61 19.21
CA GLN A 245 -15.78 -11.44 18.08
C GLN A 245 -14.82 -11.32 16.89
N PHE A 246 -14.26 -10.13 16.66
CA PHE A 246 -13.25 -9.93 15.62
C PHE A 246 -11.99 -10.76 15.87
N PHE A 247 -11.43 -10.73 17.09
CA PHE A 247 -10.23 -11.50 17.41
C PHE A 247 -10.48 -13.00 17.62
N LYS A 248 -11.70 -13.39 18.03
CA LYS A 248 -12.11 -14.78 18.03
C LYS A 248 -12.17 -15.35 16.61
N ALA A 249 -12.83 -14.64 15.69
CA ALA A 249 -12.90 -15.02 14.28
C ALA A 249 -11.54 -14.94 13.55
N TYR A 250 -10.60 -14.11 14.02
CA TYR A 250 -9.21 -14.12 13.56
C TYR A 250 -8.56 -15.50 13.76
N MET A 251 -8.83 -16.15 14.89
CA MET A 251 -8.25 -17.46 15.23
C MET A 251 -9.05 -18.63 14.68
N GLU A 252 -10.38 -18.56 14.75
CA GLU A 252 -11.28 -19.68 14.45
C GLU A 252 -11.85 -19.64 13.02
N GLY A 253 -11.69 -18.52 12.30
CA GLY A 253 -12.35 -18.28 11.04
C GLY A 253 -13.81 -17.84 11.18
N ARG A 254 -14.39 -17.39 10.06
CA ARG A 254 -15.81 -17.04 9.94
C ARG A 254 -16.25 -17.19 8.51
N THR A 255 -17.53 -17.50 8.31
CA THR A 255 -18.12 -17.67 6.98
C THR A 255 -19.36 -16.81 6.78
N HIS A 256 -19.62 -16.48 5.52
CA HIS A 256 -20.92 -16.02 5.07
C HIS A 256 -21.90 -17.20 5.08
N SER A 257 -23.20 -16.90 4.95
CA SER A 257 -24.29 -17.90 4.88
C SER A 257 -24.13 -18.94 3.78
N ASN A 258 -23.34 -18.67 2.75
CA ASN A 258 -23.07 -19.56 1.62
C ASN A 258 -21.73 -20.31 1.76
N SER A 259 -21.15 -20.34 2.97
CA SER A 259 -19.85 -20.96 3.27
C SER A 259 -18.62 -20.26 2.69
N TRP A 260 -18.79 -19.11 2.02
CA TRP A 260 -17.64 -18.29 1.59
C TRP A 260 -16.91 -17.73 2.82
N PRO A 261 -15.56 -17.77 2.87
CA PRO A 261 -14.79 -17.20 3.98
C PRO A 261 -15.03 -15.68 4.10
N VAL A 262 -15.30 -15.23 5.33
CA VAL A 262 -15.32 -13.80 5.66
C VAL A 262 -13.89 -13.39 5.97
N ILE A 263 -13.37 -12.39 5.26
CA ILE A 263 -12.03 -11.83 5.51
C ILE A 263 -12.20 -10.37 5.91
N LEU A 264 -12.06 -10.10 7.21
CA LEU A 264 -12.10 -8.75 7.74
C LEU A 264 -10.69 -8.21 7.92
N LYS A 265 -10.52 -6.92 7.67
CA LYS A 265 -9.30 -6.19 7.99
C LYS A 265 -9.59 -4.99 8.88
N LEU A 266 -8.74 -4.81 9.88
CA LEU A 266 -8.57 -3.61 10.67
C LEU A 266 -7.30 -2.93 10.16
N LYS A 267 -7.48 -1.86 9.39
CA LYS A 267 -6.39 -1.09 8.76
C LYS A 267 -6.16 0.20 9.54
N ASP A 268 -4.91 0.65 9.61
CA ASP A 268 -4.51 1.94 10.15
C ASP A 268 -5.00 2.13 11.60
N TRP A 269 -4.93 1.06 12.38
CA TRP A 269 -5.32 1.05 13.78
C TRP A 269 -4.10 0.86 14.69
N PRO A 270 -4.03 1.59 15.81
CA PRO A 270 -4.71 2.86 16.03
C PRO A 270 -4.33 3.88 14.94
N PRO A 271 -5.10 4.99 14.79
CA PRO A 271 -4.61 6.13 14.02
C PRO A 271 -3.20 6.46 14.50
N SER A 272 -2.26 6.53 13.57
CA SER A 272 -0.81 6.59 13.76
C SER A 272 -0.31 7.51 14.87
N CYS A 273 -0.89 8.71 15.04
CA CYS A 273 -0.54 9.64 16.11
C CYS A 273 -0.90 9.15 17.53
N LEU A 274 -1.66 8.06 17.64
CA LEU A 274 -2.15 7.49 18.90
C LEU A 274 -1.55 6.11 19.18
N PHE A 275 -0.58 5.61 18.40
CA PHE A 275 -0.03 4.28 18.62
C PHE A 275 0.67 4.15 19.96
N GLU A 276 1.62 5.05 20.23
CA GLU A 276 2.33 5.07 21.51
C GLU A 276 1.41 5.47 22.67
N GLU A 277 0.37 6.27 22.42
CA GLU A 277 -0.63 6.62 23.44
C GLU A 277 -1.54 5.43 23.80
N ARG A 278 -1.98 4.65 22.81
CA ARG A 278 -2.93 3.55 23.01
C ARG A 278 -2.25 2.23 23.36
N LEU A 279 -1.04 2.02 22.86
CA LEU A 279 -0.27 0.79 23.02
C LEU A 279 1.19 1.11 23.40
N PRO A 280 1.45 1.79 24.53
CA PRO A 280 2.80 2.26 24.87
C PRO A 280 3.82 1.12 24.97
N CYS A 281 3.47 0.00 25.62
CA CYS A 281 4.36 -1.15 25.77
C CYS A 281 4.65 -1.82 24.42
N HIS A 282 3.62 -2.06 23.60
CA HIS A 282 3.78 -2.65 22.27
C HIS A 282 4.51 -1.72 21.30
N GLY A 283 4.31 -0.41 21.42
CA GLY A 283 5.04 0.61 20.67
C GLY A 283 6.53 0.58 21.01
N ALA A 284 6.88 0.59 22.30
CA ALA A 284 8.26 0.50 22.76
C ALA A 284 8.93 -0.82 22.30
N GLU A 285 8.23 -1.94 22.39
CA GLU A 285 8.75 -3.22 21.90
C GLU A 285 8.97 -3.21 20.39
N PHE A 286 8.00 -2.70 19.62
CA PHE A 286 8.12 -2.61 18.17
C PHE A 286 9.34 -1.75 17.77
N MET A 287 9.56 -0.60 18.41
CA MET A 287 10.75 0.23 18.18
C MET A 287 12.05 -0.52 18.53
N ASN A 288 12.04 -1.38 19.54
CA ASN A 288 13.20 -2.15 19.95
C ASN A 288 13.62 -3.19 18.91
N ILE A 289 12.68 -3.82 18.21
CA ILE A 289 12.97 -4.88 17.23
C ILE A 289 13.25 -4.37 15.81
N LEU A 290 13.15 -3.06 15.58
CA LEU A 290 13.40 -2.49 14.25
C LEU A 290 14.83 -2.83 13.76
N PRO A 291 14.99 -3.44 12.57
CA PRO A 291 16.29 -3.62 11.95
C PRO A 291 16.81 -2.29 11.37
N TYR A 292 18.12 -2.16 11.17
CA TYR A 292 18.75 -0.97 10.59
C TYR A 292 18.28 0.35 11.21
N LYS A 293 18.35 0.47 12.55
CA LYS A 293 17.82 1.61 13.31
C LYS A 293 18.37 2.97 12.86
N ASP A 294 19.55 3.02 12.26
CA ASP A 294 20.08 4.24 11.64
C ASP A 294 19.14 4.82 10.57
N TYR A 295 18.39 3.95 9.88
CA TYR A 295 17.38 4.28 8.88
C TYR A 295 15.95 4.24 9.43
N THR A 296 15.60 3.19 10.16
CA THR A 296 14.19 2.90 10.48
C THR A 296 13.72 3.61 11.74
N HIS A 297 14.61 3.93 12.69
CA HIS A 297 14.17 4.46 13.97
C HIS A 297 13.64 5.90 13.82
N PRO A 298 12.41 6.21 14.30
CA PRO A 298 11.74 7.48 14.01
C PRO A 298 12.19 8.65 14.89
N TYR A 299 13.00 8.38 15.93
CA TYR A 299 13.55 9.41 16.83
C TYR A 299 15.08 9.57 16.74
N SER A 300 15.83 8.46 16.81
CA SER A 300 17.30 8.47 16.82
C SER A 300 17.96 8.08 15.49
N GLY A 301 17.19 7.72 14.45
CA GLY A 301 17.73 7.32 13.16
C GLY A 301 18.56 8.45 12.54
N ILE A 302 19.87 8.25 12.44
CA ILE A 302 20.79 9.28 11.95
C ILE A 302 20.63 9.52 10.44
N LEU A 303 20.26 8.48 9.69
CA LEU A 303 20.02 8.50 8.25
C LEU A 303 18.52 8.63 7.92
N ASN A 304 17.64 8.53 8.92
CA ASN A 304 16.23 8.88 8.75
C ASN A 304 16.06 10.40 8.67
N ILE A 305 15.87 10.93 7.47
CA ILE A 305 15.75 12.38 7.20
C ILE A 305 14.56 12.98 7.94
N ALA A 306 13.49 12.22 8.17
CA ALA A 306 12.31 12.71 8.88
C ALA A 306 12.62 13.12 10.33
N THR A 307 13.65 12.54 10.95
CA THR A 307 14.11 12.91 12.31
C THR A 307 14.77 14.29 12.37
N LYS A 308 15.15 14.85 11.21
CA LYS A 308 15.87 16.13 11.11
C LYS A 308 14.94 17.31 10.86
N LEU A 309 13.63 17.07 10.73
CA LEU A 309 12.63 18.12 10.63
C LEU A 309 12.37 18.76 12.00
N PRO A 310 12.23 20.10 12.09
CA PRO A 310 11.94 20.78 13.34
C PRO A 310 10.66 20.26 14.03
N PRO A 311 10.58 20.26 15.39
CA PRO A 311 9.40 19.79 16.12
C PRO A 311 8.12 20.57 15.81
N ASP A 312 8.24 21.87 15.55
CA ASP A 312 7.12 22.78 15.25
C ASP A 312 6.56 22.61 13.83
N PHE A 313 7.19 21.76 13.02
CA PHE A 313 6.73 21.44 11.68
C PHE A 313 5.80 20.24 11.72
N LEU A 314 4.76 20.27 10.88
CA LEU A 314 3.92 19.11 10.62
C LEU A 314 4.82 17.95 10.17
N LYS A 315 5.03 17.00 11.08
CA LYS A 315 5.80 15.80 10.77
C LYS A 315 4.92 14.94 9.88
N PRO A 316 5.50 14.41 8.79
CA PRO A 316 4.82 13.42 7.99
C PRO A 316 4.30 12.27 8.88
N ASP A 317 3.15 11.70 8.54
CA ASP A 317 2.54 10.63 9.33
C ASP A 317 3.31 9.30 9.25
N LEU A 318 4.46 9.26 9.94
CA LEU A 318 5.43 8.19 9.90
C LEU A 318 5.38 7.28 11.14
N GLY A 319 4.40 7.50 12.03
CA GLY A 319 4.23 6.70 13.23
C GLY A 319 3.83 5.25 12.91
N PRO A 320 4.06 4.31 13.83
CA PRO A 320 3.75 2.91 13.60
C PRO A 320 2.24 2.70 13.41
N LYS A 321 1.88 1.79 12.51
CA LYS A 321 0.50 1.44 12.15
C LYS A 321 0.30 -0.07 12.24
N ALA A 322 -0.76 -0.53 12.90
CA ALA A 322 -1.12 -1.95 12.89
C ALA A 322 -2.08 -2.27 11.74
N TYR A 323 -1.81 -3.42 11.12
CA TYR A 323 -2.61 -4.05 10.09
C TYR A 323 -2.97 -5.45 10.57
N ILE A 324 -4.20 -5.60 11.06
CA ILE A 324 -4.71 -6.86 11.60
C ILE A 324 -5.78 -7.36 10.65
N ALA A 325 -5.55 -8.49 9.99
CA ALA A 325 -6.48 -9.00 9.00
C ALA A 325 -6.50 -10.52 8.99
N TYR A 326 -7.64 -11.09 8.62
CA TYR A 326 -7.78 -12.53 8.44
C TYR A 326 -7.02 -13.00 7.20
N GLY A 327 -6.90 -14.31 7.01
CA GLY A 327 -6.22 -14.90 5.85
C GLY A 327 -6.77 -16.27 5.48
N VAL A 328 -6.42 -16.70 4.28
CA VAL A 328 -6.75 -18.01 3.73
C VAL A 328 -5.60 -18.47 2.85
N ALA A 329 -5.17 -19.73 2.98
CA ALA A 329 -3.99 -20.22 2.27
C ALA A 329 -4.24 -20.26 0.76
N GLU A 330 -5.42 -20.73 0.34
CA GLU A 330 -5.82 -20.83 -1.05
C GLU A 330 -6.17 -19.46 -1.65
N GLU A 331 -5.78 -19.23 -2.91
CA GLU A 331 -6.20 -18.04 -3.64
C GLU A 331 -7.69 -18.18 -4.01
N LEU A 332 -8.51 -17.25 -3.50
CA LEU A 332 -9.95 -17.21 -3.74
C LEU A 332 -10.28 -16.45 -5.02
N GLY A 333 -9.45 -15.47 -5.39
CA GLY A 333 -9.65 -14.59 -6.55
C GLY A 333 -10.61 -13.43 -6.29
N ARG A 334 -11.46 -13.52 -5.27
CA ARG A 334 -12.29 -12.42 -4.75
C ARG A 334 -12.28 -12.43 -3.24
N GLY A 335 -12.08 -11.27 -2.62
CA GLY A 335 -12.18 -11.10 -1.18
C GLY A 335 -10.99 -11.53 -0.34
N ASP A 336 -9.91 -12.00 -0.95
CA ASP A 336 -8.65 -12.40 -0.30
C ASP A 336 -7.56 -11.32 -0.35
N SER A 337 -7.76 -10.23 -1.11
CA SER A 337 -6.82 -9.11 -1.19
C SER A 337 -6.90 -8.22 0.07
N VAL A 338 -6.10 -8.51 1.09
CA VAL A 338 -6.04 -7.68 2.32
C VAL A 338 -5.45 -6.31 2.05
N THR A 339 -4.38 -6.26 1.25
CA THR A 339 -3.73 -5.03 0.79
C THR A 339 -3.68 -5.03 -0.74
N LYS A 340 -4.49 -4.15 -1.34
CA LYS A 340 -4.51 -3.93 -2.78
C LYS A 340 -3.22 -3.24 -3.24
N LEU A 341 -2.90 -3.36 -4.52
CA LEU A 341 -1.73 -2.74 -5.12
C LEU A 341 -1.70 -1.24 -4.81
N HIS A 342 -0.60 -0.80 -4.21
CA HIS A 342 -0.37 0.59 -3.85
C HIS A 342 1.13 0.87 -3.84
N CYS A 343 1.50 2.14 -3.65
CA CYS A 343 2.89 2.54 -3.52
C CYS A 343 2.98 3.59 -2.41
N ASP A 344 3.85 3.35 -1.43
CA ASP A 344 4.05 4.25 -0.31
C ASP A 344 4.82 5.50 -0.73
N MET A 345 4.48 6.64 -0.13
CA MET A 345 5.13 7.93 -0.42
C MET A 345 6.57 8.01 0.08
N SER A 346 6.96 7.10 0.98
CA SER A 346 8.25 7.04 1.64
C SER A 346 8.73 5.60 1.72
N ASP A 347 9.90 5.39 2.30
CA ASP A 347 10.35 4.05 2.63
C ASP A 347 9.48 3.48 3.77
N ALA A 348 9.35 2.16 3.82
CA ALA A 348 8.58 1.48 4.84
C ALA A 348 9.27 0.22 5.36
N VAL A 349 9.04 -0.11 6.63
CA VAL A 349 9.37 -1.40 7.23
C VAL A 349 8.09 -2.05 7.73
N ASN A 350 7.84 -3.30 7.39
CA ASN A 350 6.68 -4.08 7.81
C ASN A 350 7.12 -5.35 8.54
N VAL A 351 6.74 -5.49 9.81
CA VAL A 351 7.08 -6.66 10.64
C VAL A 351 5.84 -7.51 10.89
N LEU A 352 5.94 -8.81 10.61
CA LEU A 352 4.89 -9.77 10.94
C LEU A 352 5.02 -10.23 12.39
N MET A 353 4.12 -9.75 13.24
CA MET A 353 4.19 -9.94 14.70
C MET A 353 3.44 -11.17 15.19
N HIS A 354 2.40 -11.60 14.48
CA HIS A 354 1.60 -12.76 14.87
C HIS A 354 0.87 -13.36 13.66
N THR A 355 0.71 -14.69 13.67
CA THR A 355 -0.02 -15.46 12.66
C THR A 355 -0.96 -16.47 13.32
N ALA A 356 -2.17 -16.66 12.80
CA ALA A 356 -3.06 -17.77 13.18
C ALA A 356 -3.60 -18.47 11.94
N LYS A 357 -3.40 -19.79 11.87
CA LYS A 357 -3.94 -20.63 10.81
C LYS A 357 -5.42 -20.91 11.07
N VAL A 358 -6.22 -20.86 10.02
CA VAL A 358 -7.64 -21.23 10.02
C VAL A 358 -7.81 -22.40 9.08
N ASP A 359 -8.30 -23.52 9.60
CA ASP A 359 -8.54 -24.72 8.80
C ASP A 359 -9.98 -24.77 8.28
N TYR A 360 -10.14 -25.24 7.05
CA TYR A 360 -11.44 -25.37 6.39
C TYR A 360 -11.81 -26.84 6.22
N SER A 361 -13.05 -27.20 6.57
CA SER A 361 -13.54 -28.57 6.35
C SER A 361 -13.63 -28.90 4.85
N SER A 362 -13.46 -30.17 4.48
CA SER A 362 -13.56 -30.61 3.08
C SER A 362 -14.90 -30.23 2.42
N LYS A 363 -15.99 -30.24 3.21
CA LYS A 363 -17.31 -29.78 2.76
C LYS A 363 -17.30 -28.29 2.39
N GLN A 364 -16.67 -27.47 3.21
CA GLN A 364 -16.56 -26.04 2.95
C GLN A 364 -15.67 -25.75 1.74
N VAL A 365 -14.54 -26.44 1.60
CA VAL A 365 -13.65 -26.32 0.43
C VAL A 365 -14.41 -26.62 -0.87
N ALA A 366 -15.25 -27.67 -0.89
CA ALA A 366 -16.07 -28.00 -2.05
C ALA A 366 -17.09 -26.89 -2.40
N GLU A 367 -17.73 -26.27 -1.41
CA GLU A 367 -18.63 -25.13 -1.65
C GLU A 367 -17.89 -23.89 -2.15
N ILE A 368 -16.69 -23.61 -1.63
CA ILE A 368 -15.83 -22.52 -2.12
C ILE A 368 -15.51 -22.72 -3.60
N GLU A 369 -15.10 -23.93 -4.00
CA GLU A 369 -14.80 -24.23 -5.41
C GLU A 369 -16.02 -24.09 -6.32
N LYS A 370 -17.20 -24.47 -5.85
CA LYS A 370 -18.46 -24.23 -6.57
C LYS A 370 -18.74 -22.74 -6.75
N LEU A 371 -18.51 -21.93 -5.72
CA LEU A 371 -18.69 -20.47 -5.78
C LEU A 371 -17.65 -19.80 -6.68
N LYS A 372 -16.38 -20.24 -6.67
CA LYS A 372 -15.34 -19.76 -7.60
C LYS A 372 -15.72 -19.97 -9.06
N ARG A 373 -16.37 -21.10 -9.39
CA ARG A 373 -16.91 -21.33 -10.75
C ARG A 373 -18.01 -20.34 -11.10
N LYS A 374 -18.94 -20.06 -10.17
CA LYS A 374 -19.99 -19.05 -10.38
C LYS A 374 -19.40 -17.65 -10.58
N HIS A 375 -18.39 -17.29 -9.80
CA HIS A 375 -17.63 -16.05 -9.97
C HIS A 375 -17.03 -15.95 -11.37
N ALA A 376 -16.32 -16.98 -11.83
CA ALA A 376 -15.70 -17.00 -13.15
C ALA A 376 -16.71 -16.87 -14.30
N ILE A 377 -17.89 -17.49 -14.17
CA ILE A 377 -18.99 -17.35 -15.14
C ILE A 377 -19.51 -15.91 -15.17
N GLN A 378 -19.72 -15.31 -13.99
CA GLN A 378 -20.16 -13.92 -13.88
C GLN A 378 -19.13 -12.96 -14.50
N ASP A 379 -17.84 -13.14 -14.20
CA ASP A 379 -16.74 -12.33 -14.77
C ASP A 379 -16.75 -12.37 -16.29
N ARG A 380 -16.89 -13.56 -16.88
CA ARG A 380 -16.97 -13.72 -18.33
C ARG A 380 -18.19 -13.03 -18.92
N ARG A 381 -19.37 -13.23 -18.31
CA ARG A 381 -20.61 -12.64 -18.79
C ARG A 381 -20.52 -11.11 -18.82
N GLU A 382 -19.97 -10.51 -17.77
CA GLU A 382 -19.84 -9.05 -17.65
C GLU A 382 -18.74 -8.48 -18.53
N PHE A 383 -17.67 -9.25 -18.78
CA PHE A 383 -16.59 -8.84 -19.66
C PHE A 383 -16.99 -8.83 -21.14
N PHE A 384 -17.60 -9.91 -21.63
CA PHE A 384 -17.95 -10.05 -23.06
C PHE A 384 -19.27 -9.38 -23.45
N ASN A 385 -20.15 -9.07 -22.49
CA ASN A 385 -21.49 -8.54 -22.78
C ASN A 385 -21.83 -7.26 -21.99
N PRO A 386 -21.09 -6.14 -22.17
CA PRO A 386 -21.42 -4.87 -21.51
C PRO A 386 -22.77 -4.27 -21.97
N LEU A 387 -23.32 -4.71 -23.10
CA LEU A 387 -24.59 -4.22 -23.66
C LEU A 387 -25.83 -5.04 -23.27
N TYR A 388 -25.65 -6.27 -22.76
CA TYR A 388 -26.76 -7.23 -22.53
C TYR A 388 -27.02 -7.58 -21.07
N ALA A 389 -26.46 -6.86 -20.11
CA ALA A 389 -27.02 -6.84 -18.74
C ALA A 389 -28.40 -6.15 -18.66
N ARG A 390 -29.11 -6.04 -19.80
CA ARG A 390 -30.30 -5.21 -20.02
C ARG A 390 -31.51 -5.96 -20.58
N ASP A 391 -31.39 -7.22 -20.98
CA ASP A 391 -32.56 -8.01 -21.39
C ASP A 391 -32.45 -9.44 -20.85
N GLU A 392 -33.43 -9.78 -20.02
CA GLU A 392 -33.75 -11.13 -19.59
C GLU A 392 -34.33 -11.88 -20.79
N THR A 393 -33.52 -12.75 -21.40
CA THR A 393 -33.89 -14.06 -21.97
C THR A 393 -32.78 -14.48 -22.94
N PHE A 394 -31.96 -15.46 -22.56
CA PHE A 394 -31.26 -16.26 -23.57
C PHE A 394 -31.26 -17.71 -23.15
N ASP A 395 -31.98 -18.51 -23.93
CA ASP A 395 -32.17 -19.93 -23.79
C ASP A 395 -30.86 -20.68 -24.06
N MET A 396 -30.53 -21.64 -23.19
CA MET A 396 -29.21 -22.26 -23.11
C MET A 396 -29.13 -23.52 -23.96
N ASN A 397 -29.51 -23.46 -25.23
CA ASN A 397 -29.44 -24.58 -26.15
C ASN A 397 -28.97 -24.13 -27.53
N HIS A 398 -27.65 -24.06 -27.74
CA HIS A 398 -26.95 -24.46 -28.96
C HIS A 398 -25.51 -23.90 -28.99
N SER A 399 -24.53 -24.72 -28.60
CA SER A 399 -23.27 -24.90 -29.34
C SER A 399 -22.38 -25.88 -28.59
N LYS A 400 -22.37 -27.14 -29.07
CA LYS A 400 -21.36 -28.14 -28.73
C LYS A 400 -20.03 -27.71 -29.36
N SER A 401 -19.13 -27.16 -28.56
CA SER A 401 -17.69 -27.16 -28.85
C SER A 401 -16.96 -27.14 -27.51
N GLU A 402 -16.73 -28.32 -26.94
CA GLU A 402 -16.14 -28.53 -25.62
C GLU A 402 -14.64 -28.17 -25.53
N GLU A 403 -14.01 -27.68 -26.59
CA GLU A 403 -12.55 -27.44 -26.64
C GLU A 403 -12.07 -26.00 -26.36
N LYS A 404 -12.95 -25.04 -26.03
CA LYS A 404 -12.56 -23.66 -25.61
C LYS A 404 -13.00 -23.27 -24.19
N LEU A 405 -13.54 -24.22 -23.42
CA LEU A 405 -14.10 -24.01 -22.08
C LEU A 405 -13.05 -24.17 -20.95
N ARG A 406 -11.91 -23.47 -21.00
CA ARG A 406 -11.00 -23.37 -19.83
C ARG A 406 -11.34 -22.13 -19.01
N PRO A 407 -11.92 -22.20 -17.80
CA PRO A 407 -12.20 -21.04 -16.94
C PRO A 407 -10.99 -20.12 -16.79
N ILE A 408 -11.22 -18.79 -16.80
CA ILE A 408 -10.16 -17.77 -16.60
C ILE A 408 -9.44 -17.99 -15.25
N SER A 409 -10.14 -18.59 -14.27
CA SER A 409 -9.63 -18.91 -12.94
C SER A 409 -9.22 -20.38 -12.72
N SER A 410 -9.31 -21.26 -13.73
CA SER A 410 -9.05 -22.70 -13.56
C SER A 410 -7.98 -23.26 -14.49
N MET A 411 -7.08 -22.42 -14.99
CA MET A 411 -5.76 -22.96 -15.31
C MET A 411 -5.24 -23.55 -14.00
N GLN A 412 -5.07 -24.87 -13.97
CA GLN A 412 -4.55 -25.62 -12.84
C GLN A 412 -3.47 -24.79 -12.17
N SER A 413 -3.64 -24.58 -10.86
CA SER A 413 -2.58 -24.10 -9.99
C SER A 413 -1.45 -25.13 -10.04
N ASN A 414 -0.66 -25.11 -11.11
CA ASN A 414 0.76 -25.34 -10.98
C ASN A 414 1.25 -24.11 -10.22
N THR A 415 0.94 -24.10 -8.92
CA THR A 415 1.70 -23.40 -7.92
C THR A 415 3.13 -23.72 -8.30
N LEU A 416 3.85 -22.74 -8.88
CA LEU A 416 5.30 -22.71 -8.76
C LEU A 416 5.53 -23.14 -7.32
N SER A 417 6.12 -24.31 -7.13
CA SER A 417 6.31 -24.95 -5.83
C SER A 417 6.91 -23.92 -4.89
N LEU A 418 6.06 -23.16 -4.22
CA LEU A 418 6.38 -22.37 -3.04
C LEU A 418 6.51 -23.47 -2.01
N ASN A 419 7.69 -24.10 -2.01
CA ASN A 419 8.07 -25.22 -1.17
C ASN A 419 7.37 -25.09 0.17
N GLY A 420 6.57 -26.10 0.53
CA GLY A 420 5.65 -26.13 1.66
C GLY A 420 6.22 -25.58 2.97
N LYS A 421 6.19 -24.25 3.10
CA LYS A 421 6.47 -23.52 4.32
C LYS A 421 5.20 -22.78 4.67
N ASP A 422 4.55 -23.27 5.73
CA ASP A 422 3.56 -22.53 6.50
C ASP A 422 4.10 -21.11 6.75
N GLY A 423 3.46 -20.08 6.20
CA GLY A 423 3.88 -18.69 6.35
C GLY A 423 2.68 -17.76 6.39
N GLY A 424 2.88 -16.52 6.85
CA GLY A 424 1.78 -15.64 7.18
C GLY A 424 1.16 -14.96 5.96
N ALA A 425 1.98 -14.33 5.12
CA ALA A 425 1.48 -13.48 4.04
C ALA A 425 2.31 -13.57 2.76
N LEU A 426 1.65 -13.63 1.61
CA LEU A 426 2.26 -13.53 0.30
C LEU A 426 2.40 -12.06 -0.10
N TRP A 427 3.61 -11.66 -0.43
CA TRP A 427 3.97 -10.34 -0.93
C TRP A 427 4.30 -10.40 -2.40
N ASP A 428 3.83 -9.42 -3.15
CA ASP A 428 4.31 -9.11 -4.50
C ASP A 428 4.79 -7.65 -4.51
N ILE A 429 6.08 -7.44 -4.78
CA ILE A 429 6.69 -6.10 -4.89
C ILE A 429 7.21 -5.90 -6.31
N PHE A 430 6.78 -4.82 -6.95
CA PHE A 430 7.15 -4.46 -8.32
C PHE A 430 8.32 -3.48 -8.34
N ARG A 431 9.17 -3.62 -9.36
CA ARG A 431 10.34 -2.76 -9.53
C ARG A 431 9.92 -1.36 -9.99
N ARG A 432 10.71 -0.34 -9.65
CA ARG A 432 10.42 1.06 -10.01
C ARG A 432 10.38 1.26 -11.52
N GLU A 433 11.29 0.61 -12.23
CA GLU A 433 11.42 0.64 -13.69
C GLU A 433 10.21 0.02 -14.42
N ASP A 434 9.48 -0.88 -13.75
CA ASP A 434 8.31 -1.55 -14.34
C ASP A 434 7.02 -0.76 -14.13
N VAL A 435 7.04 0.31 -13.32
CA VAL A 435 5.86 1.13 -12.97
C VAL A 435 5.09 1.64 -14.21
N PRO A 436 5.74 2.17 -15.27
CA PRO A 436 5.01 2.63 -16.46
C PRO A 436 4.25 1.49 -17.15
N LYS A 437 4.90 0.34 -17.36
CA LYS A 437 4.31 -0.84 -18.00
C LYS A 437 3.19 -1.45 -17.16
N LEU A 438 3.40 -1.54 -15.84
CA LEU A 438 2.37 -1.96 -14.90
C LEU A 438 1.15 -1.03 -14.96
N GLY A 439 1.39 0.28 -15.03
CA GLY A 439 0.33 1.28 -15.18
C GLY A 439 -0.47 1.12 -16.48
N GLU A 440 0.20 0.80 -17.58
CA GLU A 440 -0.44 0.53 -18.88
C GLU A 440 -1.29 -0.73 -18.83
N TYR A 441 -0.75 -1.84 -18.33
CA TYR A 441 -1.51 -3.09 -18.13
C TYR A 441 -2.78 -2.86 -17.31
N LEU A 442 -2.68 -2.14 -16.18
CA LEU A 442 -3.81 -1.86 -15.32
C LEU A 442 -4.88 -1.03 -16.02
N ARG A 443 -4.51 -0.10 -16.92
CA ARG A 443 -5.48 0.64 -17.75
C ARG A 443 -6.09 -0.24 -18.83
N ASN A 444 -5.33 -1.13 -19.46
CA ASN A 444 -5.85 -1.99 -20.51
C ASN A 444 -6.83 -3.05 -19.97
N HIS A 445 -6.57 -3.55 -18.75
CA HIS A 445 -7.30 -4.66 -18.15
C HIS A 445 -8.22 -4.25 -17.00
N HIS A 446 -8.45 -2.95 -16.76
CA HIS A 446 -9.16 -2.49 -15.56
C HIS A 446 -10.52 -3.18 -15.34
N LYS A 447 -11.26 -3.46 -16.42
CA LYS A 447 -12.60 -4.08 -16.37
C LYS A 447 -12.60 -5.53 -15.88
N GLU A 448 -11.45 -6.20 -15.90
CA GLU A 448 -11.28 -7.57 -15.39
C GLU A 448 -11.21 -7.58 -13.85
N PHE A 449 -10.94 -6.44 -13.22
CA PHE A 449 -10.81 -6.33 -11.76
C PHE A 449 -12.10 -5.87 -11.09
N ARG A 450 -12.25 -6.26 -9.81
CA ARG A 450 -13.40 -5.88 -8.97
C ARG A 450 -12.99 -5.00 -7.79
N HIS A 451 -13.87 -4.08 -7.42
CA HIS A 451 -13.68 -3.15 -6.31
C HIS A 451 -14.89 -3.10 -5.37
N VAL A 452 -15.28 -1.91 -4.89
CA VAL A 452 -16.39 -1.71 -3.94
C VAL A 452 -17.66 -2.38 -4.46
N TYR A 453 -18.39 -3.05 -3.56
CA TYR A 453 -19.55 -3.91 -3.85
C TYR A 453 -19.25 -5.07 -4.81
N CYS A 454 -17.99 -5.51 -4.89
CA CYS A 454 -17.50 -6.51 -5.82
C CYS A 454 -17.85 -6.18 -7.29
N SER A 455 -18.00 -4.90 -7.62
CA SER A 455 -18.35 -4.45 -8.98
C SER A 455 -17.09 -4.30 -9.84
N PRO A 456 -17.18 -4.52 -11.18
CA PRO A 456 -16.08 -4.26 -12.10
C PRO A 456 -15.55 -2.82 -11.96
N VAL A 457 -14.24 -2.64 -12.12
CA VAL A 457 -13.63 -1.31 -12.17
C VAL A 457 -13.96 -0.69 -13.52
N GLU A 458 -14.78 0.36 -13.54
CA GLU A 458 -15.24 0.99 -14.79
C GLU A 458 -14.27 2.04 -15.33
N GLN A 459 -13.49 2.68 -14.45
CA GLN A 459 -12.61 3.79 -14.80
C GLN A 459 -11.41 3.83 -13.85
N VAL A 460 -10.30 4.38 -14.33
CA VAL A 460 -9.03 4.52 -13.60
C VAL A 460 -8.59 5.98 -13.64
N VAL A 461 -8.47 6.61 -12.47
CA VAL A 461 -7.85 7.93 -12.36
C VAL A 461 -6.35 7.75 -12.33
N HIS A 462 -5.87 6.94 -11.39
CA HIS A 462 -4.47 6.58 -11.29
C HIS A 462 -4.30 5.06 -11.08
N PRO A 463 -3.53 4.36 -11.91
CA PRO A 463 -3.48 2.89 -11.91
C PRO A 463 -2.97 2.30 -10.59
N ILE A 464 -2.13 3.02 -9.83
CA ILE A 464 -1.59 2.54 -8.55
C ILE A 464 -2.27 3.22 -7.37
N HIS A 465 -2.23 4.56 -7.30
CA HIS A 465 -2.83 5.34 -6.21
C HIS A 465 -4.35 5.20 -6.05
N ASP A 466 -5.09 4.78 -7.08
CA ASP A 466 -6.50 4.42 -6.90
C ASP A 466 -6.65 3.23 -5.94
N GLN A 467 -5.60 2.43 -5.74
CA GLN A 467 -5.54 1.26 -4.87
C GLN A 467 -6.72 0.28 -5.13
N THR A 468 -7.16 0.18 -6.38
CA THR A 468 -8.35 -0.57 -6.80
C THR A 468 -8.05 -2.03 -7.18
N PHE A 469 -6.80 -2.31 -7.51
CA PHE A 469 -6.35 -3.56 -8.14
C PHE A 469 -5.65 -4.50 -7.17
N TYR A 470 -5.74 -5.79 -7.45
CA TYR A 470 -4.89 -6.83 -6.86
C TYR A 470 -4.63 -7.86 -7.97
N LEU A 471 -3.35 -8.08 -8.31
CA LEU A 471 -2.94 -9.01 -9.35
C LEU A 471 -2.83 -10.42 -8.77
N ASN A 472 -3.87 -11.23 -8.94
CA ASN A 472 -3.81 -12.66 -8.65
C ASN A 472 -2.84 -13.40 -9.59
N MET A 473 -2.69 -14.71 -9.41
CA MET A 473 -1.79 -15.53 -10.24
C MET A 473 -2.07 -15.38 -11.75
N TYR A 474 -3.36 -15.31 -12.15
CA TYR A 474 -3.76 -15.10 -13.54
C TYR A 474 -3.22 -13.77 -14.09
N HIS A 475 -3.44 -12.66 -13.39
CA HIS A 475 -3.00 -11.35 -13.85
C HIS A 475 -1.48 -11.19 -13.80
N LYS A 476 -0.77 -11.82 -12.85
CA LYS A 476 0.70 -11.81 -12.82
C LYS A 476 1.30 -12.55 -14.02
N LYS A 477 0.73 -13.71 -14.38
CA LYS A 477 1.14 -14.46 -15.57
C LYS A 477 0.91 -13.65 -16.85
N LYS A 478 -0.29 -13.08 -17.00
CA LYS A 478 -0.66 -12.26 -18.16
C LYS A 478 0.22 -11.00 -18.29
N LEU A 479 0.49 -10.32 -17.18
CA LEU A 479 1.40 -9.17 -17.13
C LEU A 479 2.82 -9.54 -17.60
N LYS A 480 3.33 -10.72 -17.19
CA LYS A 480 4.64 -11.22 -17.66
C LYS A 480 4.62 -11.53 -19.16
N GLU A 481 3.57 -12.16 -19.65
CA GLU A 481 3.42 -12.51 -21.08
C GLU A 481 3.31 -11.28 -21.99
N GLU A 482 2.52 -10.28 -21.60
CA GLU A 482 2.21 -9.11 -22.44
C GLU A 482 3.25 -7.98 -22.31
N PHE A 483 3.79 -7.77 -21.10
CA PHE A 483 4.66 -6.62 -20.81
C PHE A 483 6.08 -7.00 -20.37
N GLY A 484 6.35 -8.29 -20.16
CA GLY A 484 7.62 -8.77 -19.61
C GLY A 484 7.84 -8.37 -18.15
N VAL A 485 6.79 -7.97 -17.43
CA VAL A 485 6.88 -7.50 -16.04
C VAL A 485 6.56 -8.64 -15.08
N GLU A 486 7.44 -8.83 -14.10
CA GLU A 486 7.31 -9.83 -13.05
C GLU A 486 7.63 -9.18 -11.71
N PRO A 487 6.81 -9.34 -10.65
CA PRO A 487 7.15 -8.85 -9.31
C PRO A 487 8.12 -9.79 -8.59
N TRP A 488 8.81 -9.27 -7.59
CA TRP A 488 9.38 -10.10 -6.53
C TRP A 488 8.25 -10.66 -5.67
N SER A 489 8.03 -11.98 -5.75
CA SER A 489 6.99 -12.72 -5.04
C SER A 489 7.61 -13.60 -3.95
N PHE A 490 7.21 -13.43 -2.69
CA PHE A 490 7.69 -14.26 -1.58
C PHE A 490 6.69 -14.36 -0.43
N VAL A 491 6.81 -15.40 0.40
CA VAL A 491 6.01 -15.57 1.61
C VAL A 491 6.78 -14.99 2.81
N GLN A 492 6.17 -14.04 3.51
CA GLN A 492 6.63 -13.48 4.76
C GLN A 492 6.34 -14.44 5.91
N GLN A 493 7.37 -14.81 6.65
CA GLN A 493 7.32 -15.67 7.82
C GLN A 493 7.12 -14.85 9.11
N LEU A 494 6.61 -15.51 10.16
CA LEU A 494 6.50 -14.89 11.48
C LEU A 494 7.87 -14.37 11.92
N GLY A 495 7.92 -13.11 12.36
CA GLY A 495 9.14 -12.43 12.75
C GLY A 495 10.08 -12.03 11.62
N GLU A 496 9.57 -11.95 10.38
CA GLU A 496 10.27 -11.27 9.28
C GLU A 496 9.87 -9.80 9.18
N ALA A 497 10.87 -8.94 9.01
CA ALA A 497 10.73 -7.55 8.66
C ALA A 497 11.00 -7.36 7.16
N VAL A 498 10.04 -6.80 6.43
CA VAL A 498 10.17 -6.47 5.00
C VAL A 498 10.40 -4.97 4.87
N LEU A 499 11.56 -4.56 4.37
CA LEU A 499 11.85 -3.17 4.03
C LEU A 499 11.53 -2.92 2.56
N ILE A 500 10.76 -1.87 2.32
CA ILE A 500 10.20 -1.52 1.01
C ILE A 500 10.72 -0.13 0.66
N PRO A 501 11.53 -0.01 -0.39
CA PRO A 501 12.00 1.29 -0.88
C PRO A 501 10.84 2.13 -1.42
N ALA A 502 10.88 3.45 -1.20
CA ALA A 502 9.89 4.37 -1.77
C ALA A 502 9.78 4.19 -3.30
N GLY A 503 8.57 4.25 -3.87
CA GLY A 503 8.38 4.11 -5.32
C GLY A 503 8.23 2.68 -5.84
N CYS A 504 8.38 1.66 -4.99
CA CYS A 504 8.09 0.26 -5.36
C CYS A 504 6.61 -0.07 -5.09
N PRO A 505 5.77 -0.30 -6.12
CA PRO A 505 4.39 -0.72 -5.90
C PRO A 505 4.35 -2.12 -5.30
N HIS A 506 3.42 -2.37 -4.39
CA HIS A 506 3.29 -3.69 -3.76
C HIS A 506 1.85 -4.00 -3.33
N GLN A 507 1.60 -5.30 -3.16
CA GLN A 507 0.32 -5.86 -2.72
C GLN A 507 0.56 -7.05 -1.79
N VAL A 508 -0.42 -7.36 -0.94
CA VAL A 508 -0.30 -8.42 0.07
C VAL A 508 -1.58 -9.24 0.15
N ARG A 509 -1.43 -10.56 0.20
CA ARG A 509 -2.48 -11.53 0.54
C ARG A 509 -2.08 -12.32 1.77
N ASN A 510 -2.97 -12.38 2.75
CA ASN A 510 -2.75 -13.16 3.96
C ASN A 510 -3.05 -14.63 3.69
N LEU A 511 -2.07 -15.50 3.90
CA LEU A 511 -2.20 -16.96 3.86
C LEU A 511 -2.76 -17.51 5.19
N MET A 512 -2.45 -16.80 6.27
CA MET A 512 -2.98 -16.99 7.61
C MET A 512 -3.52 -15.66 8.12
N SER A 513 -4.37 -15.67 9.13
CA SER A 513 -4.69 -14.44 9.84
C SER A 513 -3.40 -13.82 10.37
N CYS A 514 -3.16 -12.53 10.13
CA CYS A 514 -1.90 -11.86 10.45
C CYS A 514 -2.12 -10.55 11.22
N THR A 515 -1.23 -10.29 12.18
CA THR A 515 -0.98 -8.96 12.78
C THR A 515 0.36 -8.47 12.28
N LYS A 516 0.36 -7.37 11.51
CA LYS A 516 1.58 -6.72 11.02
C LYS A 516 1.67 -5.31 11.58
N ILE A 517 2.86 -4.88 11.96
CA ILE A 517 3.12 -3.49 12.34
C ILE A 517 4.08 -2.90 11.31
N ALA A 518 3.70 -1.76 10.73
CA ALA A 518 4.55 -1.06 9.79
C ALA A 518 4.92 0.34 10.28
N LEU A 519 6.06 0.82 9.85
CA LEU A 519 6.58 2.15 10.12
C LEU A 519 7.18 2.73 8.86
N ASP A 520 6.89 3.99 8.60
CA ASP A 520 7.42 4.71 7.46
C ASP A 520 8.69 5.48 7.87
N PHE A 521 9.66 5.60 6.97
CA PHE A 521 10.88 6.38 7.18
C PHE A 521 11.36 7.02 5.87
N VAL A 522 12.33 7.92 5.94
CA VAL A 522 12.84 8.61 4.74
C VAL A 522 14.34 8.48 4.67
N SER A 523 14.84 7.66 3.75
CA SER A 523 16.26 7.46 3.54
C SER A 523 16.86 8.49 2.58
N PRO A 524 18.17 8.80 2.67
CA PRO A 524 18.82 9.74 1.75
C PRO A 524 18.89 9.21 0.31
N GLU A 525 18.95 7.91 0.12
CA GLU A 525 19.02 7.24 -1.18
C GLU A 525 17.73 7.41 -1.97
N ASN A 526 16.57 7.41 -1.29
CA ASN A 526 15.25 7.40 -1.91
C ASN A 526 14.50 8.74 -1.85
N ILE A 527 15.10 9.79 -1.27
CA ILE A 527 14.45 11.09 -1.09
C ILE A 527 13.88 11.68 -2.40
N ASN A 528 14.59 11.49 -3.53
CA ASN A 528 14.13 11.98 -4.83
C ASN A 528 12.85 11.26 -5.30
N GLU A 529 12.74 9.96 -5.01
CA GLU A 529 11.51 9.20 -5.28
C GLU A 529 10.37 9.65 -4.37
N CYS A 530 10.64 9.91 -3.10
CA CYS A 530 9.64 10.48 -2.18
C CYS A 530 9.11 11.84 -2.68
N ILE A 531 9.99 12.70 -3.19
CA ILE A 531 9.61 13.99 -3.78
C ILE A 531 8.78 13.78 -5.05
N ARG A 532 9.21 12.90 -5.96
CA ARG A 532 8.50 12.57 -7.20
C ARG A 532 7.08 12.07 -6.90
N LEU A 533 6.94 11.15 -5.95
CA LEU A 533 5.64 10.65 -5.50
C LEU A 533 4.81 11.76 -4.86
N THR A 534 5.40 12.60 -4.00
CA THR A 534 4.68 13.74 -3.41
C THR A 534 4.08 14.66 -4.48
N ASP A 535 4.81 14.93 -5.56
CA ASP A 535 4.30 15.66 -6.71
C ASP A 535 3.20 14.91 -7.46
N GLU A 536 3.33 13.59 -7.63
CA GLU A 536 2.29 12.74 -8.24
C GLU A 536 0.97 12.78 -7.43
N PHE A 537 1.04 12.56 -6.12
CA PHE A 537 -0.11 12.64 -5.20
C PHE A 537 -0.75 14.03 -5.19
N ARG A 538 0.04 15.09 -5.34
CA ARG A 538 -0.43 16.48 -5.41
C ARG A 538 -1.39 16.68 -6.59
N THR A 539 -1.11 16.07 -7.74
CA THR A 539 -1.94 16.19 -8.95
C THR A 539 -3.28 15.44 -8.89
N LEU A 540 -3.43 14.48 -7.98
CA LEU A 540 -4.66 13.69 -7.85
C LEU A 540 -5.90 14.57 -7.54
N PRO A 541 -7.14 14.10 -7.80
CA PRO A 541 -8.35 14.83 -7.44
C PRO A 541 -8.41 15.16 -5.93
N ARG A 542 -9.03 16.28 -5.56
CA ARG A 542 -8.97 16.81 -4.17
C ARG A 542 -9.49 15.83 -3.11
N ASN A 543 -10.58 15.15 -3.42
CA ASN A 543 -11.20 14.15 -2.56
C ASN A 543 -10.82 12.71 -2.95
N HIS A 544 -9.73 12.56 -3.70
CA HIS A 544 -9.13 11.26 -3.96
C HIS A 544 -8.68 10.62 -2.65
N ARG A 545 -8.91 9.32 -2.48
CA ARG A 545 -8.66 8.64 -1.20
C ARG A 545 -7.19 8.66 -0.78
N ALA A 546 -6.27 8.52 -1.74
CA ALA A 546 -4.83 8.55 -1.52
C ALA A 546 -4.34 9.92 -0.99
N LYS A 547 -5.14 10.99 -1.11
CA LYS A 547 -4.82 12.29 -0.49
C LYS A 547 -5.06 12.33 1.03
N LYS A 548 -5.67 11.29 1.61
CA LYS A 548 -5.75 11.11 3.07
C LYS A 548 -4.46 10.51 3.63
N ASP A 549 -3.75 9.68 2.85
CA ASP A 549 -2.45 9.06 3.20
C ASP A 549 -1.28 10.06 3.05
N LYS A 550 -1.53 11.34 3.32
CA LYS A 550 -0.51 12.36 3.15
C LYS A 550 0.35 12.42 4.39
N LEU A 551 1.65 12.44 4.12
CA LEU A 551 2.64 13.28 4.79
C LEU A 551 2.12 14.74 4.81
N GLN A 552 1.17 15.09 5.69
CA GLN A 552 0.63 16.46 5.83
C GLN A 552 1.47 17.24 6.81
#